data_AF-A0A358QIV8-F1
#
_entry.id   AF-A0A358QIV8-F1
#
_cell.length_a   1.000
_cell.length_b   1.000
_cell.length_c   1.000
_cell.angle_alpha   90.00
_cell.angle_beta   90.00
_cell.angle_gamma   90.00
#
_symmetry.space_group_name_H-M   'P 1'
#
loop_
_entity.id
_entity.type
_entity.pdbx_description
1 polymer ?
#
loop_
_entity_poly.entity_id
_entity_poly.type
_entity_poly.pdbx_seq_one_letter_code
_entity_poly.pdbx_strand_id
1 'polypeptide(L)' 'METEGMAVRPSLDGCIKCTICESACPYAAVTERFPGPKTVGPQEERFRHGPLSADWSVDYCSG' A
#
# COMPACT_ATOMS: atom_id res chain seq x y z
N MET A 1 -11.13 15.47 19.99
CA MET A 1 -9.86 14.71 20.03
C MET A 1 -9.91 13.78 18.83
N GLU A 2 -9.57 14.32 17.67
CA GLU A 2 -9.71 13.65 16.38
C GLU A 2 -8.52 12.72 16.20
N THR A 3 -8.79 11.42 16.14
CA THR A 3 -7.80 10.38 15.89
C THR A 3 -7.51 10.32 14.40
N GLU A 4 -6.88 11.36 13.83
CA GLU A 4 -6.54 11.44 12.40
C GLU A 4 -5.06 11.11 12.11
N GLY A 5 -4.39 10.37 13.00
CA GLY A 5 -2.94 10.16 12.90
C GLY A 5 -2.45 8.72 13.12
N MET A 6 -3.32 7.72 13.21
CA MET A 6 -2.87 6.34 13.47
C MET A 6 -3.84 5.31 12.91
N ALA A 7 -3.92 5.22 11.59
CA ALA A 7 -4.44 4.02 10.94
C ALA A 7 -3.65 3.77 9.66
N VAL A 8 -2.44 3.24 9.82
CA VAL A 8 -1.99 2.20 8.87
C VAL A 8 -3.16 1.24 8.82
N ARG A 9 -3.84 1.15 7.68
CA ARG A 9 -5.10 0.42 7.53
C ARG A 9 -4.95 -0.92 8.26
N PRO A 10 -5.65 -1.20 9.37
CA PRO A 10 -5.32 -2.32 10.24
C PRO A 10 -5.44 -3.69 9.54
N SER A 11 -6.13 -3.73 8.40
CA SER A 11 -6.18 -4.88 7.51
C SER A 11 -4.85 -5.22 6.84
N LEU A 12 -3.93 -4.27 6.68
CA LEU A 12 -2.64 -4.48 6.01
C LEU A 12 -1.63 -5.22 6.90
N ASP A 13 -1.68 -5.03 8.22
CA ASP A 13 -0.82 -5.75 9.17
C ASP A 13 -1.12 -7.25 9.21
N GLY A 14 -2.28 -7.69 8.70
CA GLY A 14 -2.65 -9.09 8.55
C GLY A 14 -2.03 -9.79 7.32
N CYS A 15 -1.15 -9.12 6.57
CA CYS A 15 -0.55 -9.71 5.37
C CYS A 15 0.35 -10.91 5.70
N ILE A 16 -0.11 -12.13 5.37
CA ILE A 16 0.68 -13.37 5.47
C ILE A 16 1.51 -13.69 4.22
N LYS A 17 1.67 -12.71 3.32
CA LYS A 17 2.41 -12.83 2.06
C LYS A 17 1.89 -13.89 1.08
N CYS A 18 0.60 -14.25 1.09
CA CYS A 18 -0.02 -15.27 0.22
C CYS A 18 -0.03 -14.98 -1.30
N THR A 19 0.39 -13.81 -1.75
CA THR A 19 0.51 -13.36 -3.16
C THR A 19 -0.77 -13.31 -3.99
N ILE A 20 -1.96 -13.59 -3.43
CA ILE A 20 -3.23 -13.50 -4.17
C ILE A 20 -3.47 -12.08 -4.73
N CYS A 21 -3.14 -11.05 -3.95
CA CYS A 21 -3.25 -9.66 -4.39
C CYS A 21 -2.37 -9.35 -5.60
N GLU A 22 -1.15 -9.90 -5.66
CA GLU A 22 -0.22 -9.71 -6.79
C GLU A 22 -0.82 -10.26 -8.08
N SER A 23 -1.35 -11.48 -8.06
CA SER A 23 -1.94 -12.10 -9.26
C SER A 23 -3.27 -11.47 -9.67
N ALA A 24 -4.01 -10.91 -8.72
CA ALA A 24 -5.33 -10.34 -8.96
C ALA A 24 -5.28 -8.87 -9.39
N CYS A 25 -4.17 -8.17 -9.17
CA CYS A 25 -4.10 -6.72 -9.38
C CYS A 25 -4.01 -6.37 -10.87
N PRO A 26 -5.02 -5.71 -11.46
CA PRO A 26 -4.97 -5.32 -12.87
C PRO A 26 -3.99 -4.17 -13.12
N TYR A 27 -3.71 -3.34 -12.10
CA TYR A 27 -2.84 -2.17 -12.22
C TYR A 27 -1.37 -2.59 -12.37
N ALA A 28 -0.93 -3.59 -11.62
CA ALA A 28 0.43 -4.15 -11.72
C ALA A 28 0.72 -4.75 -13.11
N ALA A 29 -0.32 -5.15 -13.86
CA ALA A 29 -0.15 -5.70 -15.21
C ALA A 29 0.08 -4.62 -16.29
N VAL A 30 -0.24 -3.35 -16.00
CA VAL A 30 -0.24 -2.28 -17.02
C VAL A 30 0.83 -1.21 -16.80
N THR A 31 1.50 -1.19 -15.65
CA THR A 31 2.55 -0.21 -15.35
C THR A 31 3.67 -0.78 -14.49
N GLU A 32 4.91 -0.57 -14.92
CA GLU A 32 6.12 -0.93 -14.16
C GLU A 32 6.43 0.08 -13.04
N ARG A 33 5.72 1.21 -12.99
CA ARG A 33 5.89 2.22 -11.92
C ARG A 33 5.26 1.79 -10.60
N PHE A 34 4.48 0.73 -10.64
CA PHE A 34 3.82 0.14 -9.48
C PHE A 34 4.49 -1.19 -9.16
N PRO A 35 5.29 -1.27 -8.09
CA PRO A 35 6.03 -2.49 -7.76
C PRO A 35 5.11 -3.64 -7.30
N GLY A 36 3.82 -3.37 -7.07
CA GLY A 36 2.81 -4.36 -6.75
C GLY A 36 2.07 -4.04 -5.45
N PRO A 37 0.83 -4.54 -5.30
CA PRO A 37 -0.02 -4.23 -4.15
C PRO A 37 0.56 -4.68 -2.80
N LYS A 38 1.43 -5.69 -2.77
CA LYS A 38 2.11 -6.14 -1.55
C LYS A 38 3.17 -5.14 -1.09
N THR A 39 3.93 -4.58 -2.02
CA THR A 39 4.97 -3.61 -1.71
C THR A 39 4.33 -2.29 -1.30
N VAL A 40 3.50 -1.72 -2.16
CA VAL A 40 2.86 -0.42 -1.87
C VAL A 40 1.90 -0.46 -0.68
N GLY A 41 1.27 -1.60 -0.41
CA GLY A 41 0.33 -1.78 0.69
C GLY A 41 1.06 -2.15 1.98
N PRO A 42 1.02 -3.41 2.42
CA PRO A 42 1.50 -3.80 3.75
C PRO A 42 2.99 -3.52 4.04
N GLN A 43 3.86 -3.37 3.02
CA GLN A 43 5.27 -3.07 3.27
C GLN A 43 5.54 -1.57 3.39
N GLU A 44 4.99 -0.75 2.50
CA GLU A 44 5.31 0.68 2.41
C GLU A 44 4.24 1.60 3.03
N GLU A 45 2.95 1.23 3.01
CA GLU A 45 1.85 2.02 3.62
C GLU A 45 2.06 2.22 5.12
N ARG A 46 2.72 1.28 5.80
CA ARG A 46 3.06 1.42 7.22
C ARG A 46 4.05 2.55 7.52
N PHE A 47 4.82 2.99 6.53
CA PHE A 47 5.75 4.10 6.63
C PHE A 47 5.11 5.43 6.20
N ARG A 48 3.82 5.42 5.84
CA ARG A 48 3.07 6.62 5.50
C ARG A 48 2.71 7.39 6.78
N HIS A 49 3.36 8.53 6.96
CA HIS A 49 3.13 9.43 8.09
C HIS A 49 2.58 10.76 7.59
N GLY A 50 1.26 10.84 7.42
CA GLY A 50 0.57 12.04 6.92
C GLY A 50 0.51 12.12 5.38
N PRO A 51 0.46 13.33 4.79
CA PRO A 51 0.18 13.52 3.36
C PRO A 51 1.35 13.17 2.43
N LEU A 52 2.54 12.89 2.99
CA LEU A 52 3.73 12.55 2.22
C LEU A 52 3.96 11.03 2.33
N SER A 53 3.87 10.34 1.21
CA SER A 53 4.32 8.95 1.09
C SER A 53 5.84 8.87 1.21
N ALA A 54 6.36 7.86 1.92
CA ALA A 54 7.80 7.59 1.96
C ALA A 54 8.36 7.27 0.57
N ASP A 55 7.55 6.62 -0.27
CA ASP A 55 7.82 6.35 -1.66
C ASP A 55 6.59 6.70 -2.52
N TRP A 56 6.82 7.43 -3.61
CA TRP A 56 5.80 7.87 -4.58
C TRP A 56 5.00 6.71 -5.18
N SER A 57 5.51 5.47 -5.18
CA SER A 57 4.75 4.33 -5.68
C SER A 57 3.57 3.94 -4.78
N VAL A 58 3.58 4.34 -3.51
CA VAL A 58 2.48 4.11 -2.55
C VAL A 58 1.21 4.86 -2.96
N ASP A 59 1.36 6.05 -3.54
CA ASP A 59 0.23 6.85 -4.01
C ASP A 59 -0.39 6.31 -5.31
N TYR A 60 0.29 5.39 -6.01
CA TYR A 60 -0.31 4.72 -7.15
C TYR A 60 -1.38 3.73 -6.72
N CYS A 61 -2.54 3.76 -7.38
CA CYS A 61 -3.72 2.92 -7.09
C CYS A 61 -4.36 3.14 -5.69
N SER A 62 -3.70 3.87 -4.79
CA SER A 62 -4.12 4.07 -3.39
C SER A 62 -4.37 5.55 -3.01
N GLY A 63 -4.13 6.48 -3.96
CA GLY A 63 -4.25 7.93 -3.78
C GLY A 63 -5.64 8.44 -3.40
#